data_AF-A0A6L5QAT9-F1
#
_entry.id   AF-A0A6L5QAT9-F1
#
_cell.length_a   1.000
_cell.length_b   1.000
_cell.length_c   1.000
_cell.angle_alpha   90.00
_cell.angle_beta   90.00
_cell.angle_gamma   90.00
#
_symmetry.space_group_name_H-M   'P 1'
#
loop_
_entity.id
_entity.type
_entity.pdbx_description
1 polymer ?
#
loop_
_entity_poly.entity_id
_entity_poly.type
_entity_poly.pdbx_seq_one_letter_code
_entity_poly.pdbx_strand_id
1 'polypeptide(L)'
;MKPHLGYATMALLISGCASMPPPVVLENTGTEFPTMCMLLQPDGSLIFRGGFAFYNPGTWRRADNDVLTITLGGTEQFPTPVFKEQLPKHIGGLLGFDEKRREITYRFDAKTEFLNFGNFYFYRATSCHAS
;
A
#
# COMPACT_ATOMS: atom_id res chain seq x y z
N MET A 1 58.33 28.17 -22.40
CA MET A 1 56.98 28.65 -22.10
C MET A 1 55.98 27.82 -22.91
N LYS A 2 55.18 26.97 -22.26
CA LYS A 2 54.12 26.15 -22.87
C LYS A 2 52.82 26.48 -22.11
N PRO A 3 51.72 26.88 -22.78
CA PRO A 3 50.47 27.10 -22.09
C PRO A 3 49.71 25.77 -21.92
N HIS A 4 49.25 25.50 -20.70
CA HIS A 4 48.34 24.40 -20.40
C HIS A 4 46.91 24.86 -20.69
N LEU A 5 46.28 24.26 -21.71
CA LEU A 5 44.88 24.46 -22.03
C LEU A 5 44.04 23.56 -21.11
N GLY A 6 43.54 24.13 -20.02
CA GLY A 6 42.61 23.45 -19.10
C GLY A 6 41.22 23.36 -19.72
N TYR A 7 40.80 22.16 -20.10
CA TYR A 7 39.40 21.87 -20.40
C TYR A 7 38.64 21.72 -19.07
N ALA A 8 37.86 22.74 -18.71
CA ALA A 8 36.86 22.64 -17.66
C ALA A 8 35.68 21.83 -18.19
N THR A 9 35.60 20.55 -17.80
CA THR A 9 34.43 19.71 -18.07
C THR A 9 33.28 20.19 -17.21
N MET A 10 32.37 20.95 -17.84
CA MET A 10 31.13 21.41 -17.22
C MET A 10 30.19 20.20 -17.09
N ALA A 11 30.16 19.59 -15.90
CA ALA A 11 29.23 18.50 -15.59
C ALA A 11 27.81 19.09 -15.46
N LEU A 12 26.98 18.88 -16.49
CA LEU A 12 25.54 19.12 -16.44
C LEU A 12 24.90 18.11 -15.47
N LEU A 13 24.63 18.56 -14.24
CA LEU A 13 23.74 17.87 -13.32
C LEU A 13 22.31 17.99 -13.84
N ILE A 14 21.87 17.00 -14.61
CA ILE A 14 20.46 16.83 -14.94
C ILE A 14 19.80 16.23 -13.70
N SER A 15 19.45 17.08 -12.72
CA SER A 15 18.47 16.73 -11.68
C SER A 15 17.11 16.61 -12.35
N GLY A 16 16.87 15.48 -13.02
CA GLY A 16 15.52 15.08 -13.38
C GLY A 16 14.73 14.88 -12.10
N CYS A 17 13.69 15.68 -11.87
CA CYS A 17 12.65 15.35 -10.90
C CYS A 17 12.03 14.01 -11.34
N ALA A 18 12.56 12.89 -10.88
CA ALA A 18 11.89 11.62 -10.99
C ALA A 18 10.59 11.74 -10.19
N SER A 19 9.46 11.91 -10.88
CA SER A 19 8.15 11.85 -10.25
C SER A 19 8.00 10.45 -9.66
N MET A 20 7.76 10.38 -8.34
CA MET A 20 7.39 9.11 -7.72
C MET A 20 6.17 8.53 -8.45
N PRO A 21 6.08 7.20 -8.62
CA PRO A 21 4.92 6.60 -9.25
C PRO A 21 3.64 6.98 -8.48
N PRO A 22 2.46 6.93 -9.10
CA PRO A 22 1.22 7.13 -8.35
C PRO A 22 1.03 6.01 -7.31
N PRO A 23 0.26 6.24 -6.24
CA PRO A 23 -0.11 5.19 -5.30
C PRO A 23 -0.92 4.10 -5.98
N VAL A 24 -0.83 2.88 -5.47
CA VAL A 24 -1.84 1.85 -5.79
C VAL A 24 -3.10 2.19 -5.01
N VAL A 25 -4.20 2.39 -5.72
CA VAL A 25 -5.52 2.65 -5.15
C VAL A 25 -6.34 1.37 -5.14
N LEU A 26 -6.80 1.00 -3.95
CA LEU A 26 -7.78 -0.05 -3.73
C LEU A 26 -9.04 0.58 -3.13
N GLU A 27 -10.18 0.38 -3.76
CA GLU A 27 -11.45 1.00 -3.40
C GLU A 27 -12.53 -0.06 -3.15
N ASN A 28 -13.23 0.07 -2.03
CA ASN A 28 -14.51 -0.58 -1.83
C ASN A 28 -15.58 0.46 -2.15
N THR A 29 -16.22 0.33 -3.32
CA THR A 29 -17.30 1.23 -3.74
C THR A 29 -18.49 1.00 -2.81
N GLY A 30 -18.83 2.03 -2.04
CA GLY A 30 -19.85 1.93 -1.01
C GLY A 30 -21.19 1.44 -1.56
N THR A 31 -21.72 0.37 -0.98
CA THR A 31 -23.13 -0.03 -1.15
C THR A 31 -23.92 0.34 0.10
N GLU A 32 -23.62 -0.33 1.21
CA GLU A 32 -24.25 -0.11 2.52
C GLU A 32 -23.44 0.85 3.42
N PHE A 33 -22.15 1.00 3.16
CA PHE A 33 -21.23 1.87 3.88
C PHE A 33 -20.68 2.96 2.95
N PRO A 34 -20.20 4.10 3.45
CA PRO A 34 -19.50 5.09 2.64
C PRO A 34 -18.32 4.45 1.88
N THR A 35 -18.01 4.97 0.70
CA THR A 35 -16.84 4.54 -0.07
C THR A 35 -15.57 4.57 0.79
N MET A 36 -14.77 3.51 0.69
CA MET A 36 -13.53 3.37 1.44
C MET A 36 -12.37 3.13 0.49
N CYS A 37 -11.22 3.72 0.80
CA CYS A 37 -10.01 3.51 0.03
C CYS A 37 -8.86 3.05 0.90
N MET A 38 -7.99 2.23 0.32
CA MET A 38 -6.67 1.87 0.81
C MET A 38 -5.64 2.36 -0.22
N LEU A 39 -4.80 3.31 0.19
CA LEU A 39 -3.81 3.97 -0.67
C LEU A 39 -2.41 3.50 -0.31
N LEU A 40 -1.82 2.64 -1.13
CA LEU A 40 -0.45 2.17 -0.96
C LEU A 40 0.49 3.17 -1.66
N GLN A 41 1.09 4.08 -0.87
CA GLN A 41 1.98 5.10 -1.37
C GLN A 41 3.35 4.52 -1.77
N PRO A 42 4.02 5.06 -2.80
CA PRO A 42 5.34 4.57 -3.24
C PRO A 42 6.42 4.57 -2.17
N ASP A 43 6.30 5.44 -1.16
CA ASP A 43 7.23 5.56 -0.04
C ASP A 43 7.02 4.48 1.04
N GLY A 44 6.06 3.57 0.86
CA GLY A 44 5.72 2.52 1.82
C GLY A 44 4.71 2.96 2.87
N SER A 45 4.22 4.20 2.84
CA SER A 45 3.10 4.61 3.69
C SER A 45 1.77 4.07 3.16
N LEU A 46 0.86 3.75 4.09
CA LEU A 46 -0.49 3.31 3.79
C LEU A 46 -1.49 4.29 4.43
N ILE A 47 -2.45 4.75 3.62
CA ILE A 47 -3.51 5.65 4.08
C ILE A 47 -4.87 5.04 3.74
N PHE A 48 -5.70 4.88 4.76
CA PHE A 48 -7.13 4.62 4.64
C PHE A 48 -7.91 5.94 4.52
N ARG A 49 -8.89 6.00 3.62
CA ARG A 49 -9.84 7.13 3.51
C ARG A 49 -11.27 6.63 3.58
N GLY A 50 -12.16 7.43 4.17
CA GLY A 50 -13.51 7.01 4.53
C GLY A 50 -13.47 6.05 5.71
N GLY A 51 -13.88 4.80 5.50
CA GLY A 51 -13.78 3.74 6.50
C GLY A 51 -12.34 3.31 6.79
N PHE A 52 -12.14 2.66 7.94
CA PHE A 52 -10.84 2.20 8.44
C PHE A 52 -9.79 3.29 8.68
N ALA A 53 -10.15 4.57 8.61
CA ALA A 53 -9.25 5.69 8.86
C ALA A 53 -8.62 5.66 10.28
N PHE A 54 -9.24 4.95 11.22
CA PHE A 54 -8.71 4.71 12.57
C PHE A 54 -7.47 3.80 12.63
N TYR A 55 -7.12 3.12 11.52
CA TYR A 55 -5.85 2.40 11.37
C TYR A 55 -4.74 3.26 10.75
N ASN A 56 -4.98 4.55 10.51
CA ASN A 56 -3.95 5.46 10.04
C ASN A 56 -3.04 5.95 11.18
N PRO A 57 -1.77 6.32 10.86
CA PRO A 57 -1.08 6.02 9.61
C PRO A 57 -0.62 4.56 9.58
N GLY A 58 -0.83 3.86 8.47
CA GLY A 58 -0.31 2.51 8.27
C GLY A 58 0.99 2.50 7.46
N THR A 59 1.59 1.33 7.32
CA THR A 59 2.67 1.11 6.35
C THR A 59 2.41 -0.16 5.55
N TRP A 60 3.07 -0.27 4.41
CA TRP A 60 3.09 -1.47 3.61
C TRP A 60 4.48 -1.73 3.04
N ARG A 61 4.74 -3.01 2.76
CA ARG A 61 5.94 -3.44 2.06
C ARG A 61 5.62 -4.61 1.14
N ARG A 62 6.52 -4.86 0.21
CA ARG A 62 6.43 -6.01 -0.69
C ARG A 62 7.64 -6.91 -0.53
N ALA A 63 7.40 -8.21 -0.42
CA ALA A 63 8.42 -9.24 -0.54
C ALA A 63 8.19 -10.02 -1.83
N ASP A 64 9.26 -10.38 -2.54
CA ASP A 64 9.26 -11.30 -3.69
C ASP A 64 8.21 -11.01 -4.79
N ASN A 65 7.86 -9.74 -4.99
CA ASN A 65 6.90 -9.19 -5.97
C ASN A 65 5.42 -9.61 -5.83
N ASP A 66 5.09 -10.70 -5.13
CA ASP A 66 3.73 -11.22 -4.99
C ASP A 66 3.20 -11.21 -3.54
N VAL A 67 4.02 -10.88 -2.56
CA VAL A 67 3.62 -10.80 -1.16
C VAL A 67 3.51 -9.35 -0.70
N LEU A 68 2.31 -8.92 -0.35
CA LEU A 68 2.03 -7.64 0.29
C LEU A 68 1.93 -7.84 1.79
N THR A 69 2.72 -7.12 2.58
CA THR A 69 2.52 -7.01 4.02
C THR A 69 2.03 -5.61 4.35
N ILE A 70 0.90 -5.53 5.05
CA ILE A 70 0.33 -4.31 5.61
C ILE A 70 0.57 -4.33 7.12
N THR A 71 1.08 -3.22 7.66
CA THR A 71 1.14 -2.98 9.10
C THR A 71 0.11 -1.91 9.46
N LEU A 72 -0.86 -2.27 10.30
CA LEU A 72 -1.90 -1.34 10.74
C LEU A 72 -1.37 -0.39 11.81
N GLY A 73 -1.55 0.90 11.60
CA GLY A 73 -1.33 1.92 12.61
C GLY A 73 -2.50 2.05 13.58
N GLY A 74 -2.57 3.22 14.21
CA GLY A 74 -3.60 3.54 15.19
C GLY A 74 -3.56 2.65 16.43
N THR A 75 -4.55 2.85 17.31
CA THR A 75 -4.70 2.10 18.57
C THR A 75 -5.91 1.17 18.58
N GLU A 76 -6.69 1.16 17.50
CA GLU A 76 -7.87 0.30 17.40
C GLU A 76 -7.49 -1.18 17.47
N GLN A 77 -8.44 -1.97 17.97
CA GLN A 77 -8.27 -3.40 18.14
C GLN A 77 -7.89 -4.05 16.81
N PHE A 78 -6.89 -4.93 16.84
CA PHE A 78 -6.54 -5.74 15.68
C PHE A 78 -7.65 -6.78 15.45
N PRO A 79 -8.21 -6.93 14.23
CA PRO A 79 -9.40 -7.74 14.00
C PRO A 79 -9.07 -9.24 13.88
N THR A 80 -8.37 -9.77 14.88
CA THR A 80 -7.91 -11.16 14.97
C THR A 80 -9.00 -12.19 14.68
N PRO A 81 -10.25 -12.08 15.20
CA PRO A 81 -11.28 -13.08 14.93
C PRO A 81 -11.58 -13.23 13.43
N VAL A 82 -11.64 -12.12 12.69
CA VAL A 82 -11.91 -12.11 11.25
C VAL A 82 -10.77 -12.81 10.50
N PHE A 83 -9.52 -12.46 10.78
CA PHE A 83 -8.39 -13.08 10.09
C PHE A 83 -8.20 -14.56 10.45
N LYS A 84 -8.53 -14.98 11.69
CA LYS A 84 -8.54 -16.40 12.09
C LYS A 84 -9.54 -17.21 11.28
N GLU A 85 -10.72 -16.66 10.99
CA GLU A 85 -11.74 -17.34 10.19
C GLU A 85 -11.34 -17.42 8.70
N GLN A 86 -10.75 -16.34 8.18
CA GLN A 86 -10.41 -16.21 6.76
C GLN A 86 -9.16 -17.01 6.36
N LEU A 87 -8.17 -17.12 7.25
CA LEU A 87 -6.86 -17.68 6.94
C LEU A 87 -6.90 -19.13 6.42
N PRO A 88 -7.63 -20.08 7.04
CA PRO A 88 -7.69 -21.47 6.54
C PRO A 88 -8.26 -21.61 5.14
N LYS A 89 -9.00 -20.60 4.66
CA LYS A 89 -9.63 -20.56 3.34
C LYS A 89 -8.90 -19.64 2.36
N HIS A 90 -7.83 -18.97 2.80
CA HIS A 90 -7.11 -17.96 2.02
C HIS A 90 -8.02 -16.88 1.40
N ILE A 91 -9.07 -16.47 2.12
CA ILE A 91 -10.04 -15.47 1.62
C ILE A 91 -9.30 -14.20 1.22
N GLY A 92 -9.58 -13.69 0.02
CA GLY A 92 -8.97 -12.46 -0.51
C GLY A 92 -7.45 -12.49 -0.62
N GLY A 93 -6.86 -13.68 -0.71
CA GLY A 93 -5.41 -13.86 -0.81
C GLY A 93 -4.68 -13.83 0.53
N LEU A 94 -5.38 -13.89 1.67
CA LEU A 94 -4.75 -13.88 3.00
C LEU A 94 -3.76 -15.05 3.17
N LEU A 95 -2.52 -14.72 3.50
CA LEU A 95 -1.43 -15.67 3.76
C LEU A 95 -1.10 -15.78 5.25
N GLY A 96 -1.37 -14.75 6.04
CA GLY A 96 -1.10 -14.78 7.48
C GLY A 96 -1.31 -13.42 8.15
N PHE A 97 -1.23 -13.41 9.48
CA PHE A 97 -1.26 -12.20 10.28
C PHE A 97 -0.44 -12.37 11.57
N ASP A 98 0.06 -11.27 12.12
CA ASP A 98 0.70 -11.18 13.42
C ASP A 98 0.02 -10.05 14.21
N GLU A 99 -0.77 -10.41 15.22
CA GLU A 99 -1.52 -9.46 16.03
C GLU A 99 -0.60 -8.52 16.84
N LYS A 100 0.54 -9.02 17.34
CA LYS A 100 1.47 -8.22 18.16
C LYS A 100 2.17 -7.16 17.33
N ARG A 101 2.53 -7.52 16.10
CA ARG A 101 3.13 -6.60 15.12
C ARG A 101 2.10 -5.80 14.33
N ARG A 102 0.81 -6.14 14.50
CA ARG A 102 -0.31 -5.59 13.72
C ARG A 102 -0.12 -5.77 12.21
N GLU A 103 0.49 -6.88 11.82
CA GLU A 103 0.83 -7.19 10.43
C GLU A 103 -0.16 -8.16 9.80
N ILE A 104 -0.46 -7.94 8.53
CA ILE A 104 -1.30 -8.81 7.71
C ILE A 104 -0.62 -9.02 6.38
N THR A 105 -0.53 -10.26 5.94
CA THR A 105 0.20 -10.64 4.72
C THR A 105 -0.75 -11.25 3.72
N TYR A 106 -0.67 -10.79 2.47
CA TYR A 106 -1.52 -11.21 1.35
C TYR A 106 -0.67 -11.64 0.17
N ARG A 107 -1.17 -12.61 -0.60
CA ARG A 107 -0.80 -12.80 -2.00
C ARG A 107 -1.49 -11.69 -2.78
N PHE A 108 -0.70 -10.75 -3.26
CA PHE A 108 -1.18 -9.59 -4.00
C PHE A 108 -0.04 -9.16 -4.91
N ASP A 109 -0.22 -9.26 -6.22
CA ASP A 109 0.72 -8.88 -7.28
C ASP A 109 0.14 -7.74 -8.16
N ALA A 110 0.84 -7.37 -9.24
CA ALA A 110 0.34 -6.35 -10.18
C ALA A 110 -0.95 -6.75 -10.92
N LYS A 111 -1.27 -8.05 -11.00
CA LYS A 111 -2.45 -8.59 -11.70
C LYS A 111 -3.63 -8.85 -10.76
N THR A 112 -3.39 -8.83 -9.45
CA THR A 112 -4.42 -9.10 -8.44
C THR A 112 -5.45 -7.99 -8.44
N GLU A 113 -6.71 -8.31 -8.77
CA GLU A 113 -7.78 -7.33 -8.97
C GLU A 113 -8.34 -6.77 -7.65
N PHE A 114 -8.30 -7.57 -6.58
CA PHE A 114 -8.89 -7.20 -5.30
C PHE A 114 -8.12 -7.75 -4.10
N LEU A 115 -8.38 -7.15 -2.94
CA LEU A 115 -7.89 -7.60 -1.63
C LEU A 115 -9.05 -7.60 -0.64
N ASN A 116 -9.17 -8.63 0.19
CA ASN A 116 -10.13 -8.63 1.30
C ASN A 116 -9.47 -8.09 2.56
N PHE A 117 -10.03 -7.03 3.15
CA PHE A 117 -9.62 -6.50 4.43
C PHE A 117 -10.83 -6.38 5.35
N GLY A 118 -10.83 -7.11 6.47
CA GLY A 118 -11.88 -7.00 7.47
C GLY A 118 -13.29 -7.32 6.95
N ASN A 119 -13.41 -8.32 6.05
CA ASN A 119 -14.62 -8.68 5.29
C ASN A 119 -15.03 -7.73 4.16
N PHE A 120 -14.29 -6.65 3.91
CA PHE A 120 -14.54 -5.76 2.77
C PHE A 120 -13.59 -6.07 1.62
N TYR A 121 -14.13 -6.20 0.42
CA TYR A 121 -13.35 -6.39 -0.79
C TYR A 121 -13.02 -5.03 -1.40
N PHE A 122 -11.73 -4.69 -1.45
CA PHE A 122 -11.23 -3.51 -2.12
C PHE A 122 -10.71 -3.91 -3.50
N TYR A 123 -11.21 -3.26 -4.55
CA TYR A 123 -10.84 -3.50 -5.93
C TYR A 123 -9.88 -2.43 -6.42
N ARG A 124 -8.99 -2.77 -7.36
CA ARG A 124 -8.15 -1.76 -8.00
C ARG A 124 -9.00 -0.67 -8.64
N ALA A 125 -8.63 0.58 -8.38
CA ALA A 125 -9.28 1.75 -8.95
C ALA A 125 -8.25 2.72 -9.53
N THR A 126 -8.70 3.60 -10.43
CA THR A 126 -7.85 4.67 -10.99
C THR A 126 -7.65 5.84 -10.02
N SER A 127 -8.61 6.04 -9.12
CA SER A 127 -8.67 7.14 -8.16
C SER A 127 -9.52 6.72 -6.96
N CYS A 128 -9.30 7.40 -5.84
CA CYS A 128 -10.12 7.22 -4.64
C CYS A 128 -11.25 8.24 -4.62
N HIS A 129 -12.47 7.76 -4.40
CA HIS A 129 -13.71 8.54 -4.35
C HIS A 129 -14.31 8.61 -2.93
N ALA A 130 -13.60 8.11 -1.92
CA ALA A 130 -13.98 8.34 -0.52
C ALA A 130 -13.92 9.83 -0.20
N SER A 131 -15.01 10.35 0.37
CA SER A 131 -15.18 11.72 0.86
C SER A 131 -14.46 11.96 2.18
#